data_AF-A0A1Q5PFH1-F1
#
_entry.id   AF-A0A1Q5PFH1-F1
#
_cell.length_a   1.000
_cell.length_b   1.000
_cell.length_c   1.000
_cell.angle_alpha   90.00
_cell.angle_beta   90.00
_cell.angle_gamma   90.00
#
_symmetry.space_group_name_H-M   'P 1'
#
loop_
_entity.id
_entity.type
_entity.pdbx_description
1 polymer ?
#
loop_
_entity_poly.entity_id
_entity_poly.type
_entity_poly.pdbx_seq_one_letter_code
_entity_poly.pdbx_strand_id
1 'polypeptide(L)'
;MKSLLRKVSSSIIKPFLPKYEVVCTSYQVIPGHPVNGNQQKHTFEKGASAEARKFYVKVINSDMTRTMAPVEVHLKRRGRTIEKRNFGPVEELKKFNIVYKG
;
A
#
# COMPACT_ATOMS: atom_id res chain seq x y z
N MET A 1 -18.19 33.52 -7.34
CA MET A 1 -17.44 33.09 -8.55
C MET A 1 -16.05 32.47 -8.31
N LYS A 2 -15.61 32.17 -7.07
CA LYS A 2 -14.26 31.60 -6.81
C LYS A 2 -14.16 30.07 -6.95
N SER A 3 -15.27 29.36 -7.14
CA SER A 3 -15.31 27.87 -7.15
C SER A 3 -15.04 27.24 -8.52
N LEU A 4 -15.29 27.96 -9.63
CA LEU A 4 -15.14 27.41 -10.99
C LEU A 4 -13.67 27.37 -11.45
N LEU A 5 -12.87 28.39 -11.10
CA LEU A 5 -11.43 28.47 -11.42
C LEU A 5 -10.58 27.36 -10.77
N ARG A 6 -10.98 26.87 -9.59
CA ARG A 6 -10.29 25.74 -8.93
C ARG A 6 -10.49 24.41 -9.65
N LYS A 7 -11.62 24.22 -10.34
CA LYS A 7 -11.93 22.97 -11.04
C LYS A 7 -11.10 22.83 -12.32
N VAL A 8 -10.85 23.94 -13.04
CA VAL A 8 -10.11 23.95 -14.31
C VAL A 8 -8.59 23.83 -14.14
N SER A 9 -8.02 24.41 -13.07
CA SER A 9 -6.58 24.26 -12.78
C SER A 9 -6.22 22.82 -12.39
N SER A 10 -7.14 22.09 -11.75
CA SER A 10 -6.89 20.69 -11.37
C SER A 10 -6.79 19.75 -12.56
N SER A 11 -7.53 19.95 -13.66
CA SER A 11 -7.52 19.05 -14.82
C SER A 11 -6.25 19.18 -15.67
N ILE A 12 -5.66 20.38 -15.75
CA ILE A 12 -4.44 20.64 -16.55
C ILE A 12 -3.18 20.09 -15.86
N ILE A 13 -3.14 20.11 -14.53
CA ILE A 13 -1.96 19.70 -13.75
C ILE A 13 -1.98 18.19 -13.41
N LYS A 14 -3.16 17.55 -13.45
CA LYS A 14 -3.36 16.11 -13.24
C LYS A 14 -2.31 15.18 -13.87
N PRO A 15 -1.89 15.33 -15.14
CA PRO A 15 -0.89 14.43 -15.74
C PRO A 15 0.47 14.48 -15.04
N PHE A 16 0.83 15.61 -14.43
CA PHE A 16 2.10 15.82 -13.72
C PHE A 16 2.02 15.44 -12.24
N LEU A 17 0.81 15.24 -11.70
CA LEU A 17 0.65 14.83 -10.31
C LEU A 17 1.16 13.39 -10.09
N PRO A 18 1.73 13.11 -8.92
CA PRO A 18 2.25 11.79 -8.60
C PRO A 18 1.11 10.77 -8.46
N LYS A 19 1.37 9.54 -8.91
CA LYS A 19 0.53 8.37 -8.64
C LYS A 19 0.81 7.84 -7.23
N TYR A 20 -0.23 7.44 -6.54
CA TYR A 20 -0.17 6.79 -5.23
C TYR A 20 -0.65 5.36 -5.32
N GLU A 21 -0.06 4.47 -4.54
CA GLU A 21 -0.39 3.05 -4.51
C GLU A 21 -0.28 2.55 -3.07
N VAL A 22 -1.22 1.71 -2.64
CA VAL A 22 -1.12 0.99 -1.36
C VAL A 22 -0.90 -0.48 -1.69
N VAL A 23 0.21 -1.03 -1.21
CA VAL A 23 0.57 -2.44 -1.40
C VAL A 23 0.48 -3.12 -0.05
N CYS A 24 -0.42 -4.09 0.05
CA CYS A 24 -0.50 -5.00 1.18
C CYS A 24 0.22 -6.29 0.79
N THR A 25 1.10 -6.80 1.63
CA THR A 25 1.77 -8.07 1.42
C THR A 25 1.55 -8.94 2.63
N SER A 26 0.88 -10.06 2.45
CA SER A 26 0.69 -11.06 3.49
C SER A 26 1.68 -12.21 3.30
N TYR A 27 2.24 -12.69 4.39
CA TYR A 27 3.18 -13.79 4.40
C TYR A 27 2.51 -15.03 4.99
N GLN A 28 2.55 -16.12 4.23
CA GLN A 28 2.12 -17.42 4.69
C GLN A 28 3.33 -18.30 4.90
N VAL A 29 3.49 -18.77 6.14
CA VAL A 29 4.58 -19.66 6.54
C VAL A 29 4.02 -21.07 6.60
N ILE A 30 4.57 -21.98 5.79
CA ILE A 30 4.24 -23.40 5.81
C ILE A 30 5.54 -24.14 6.14
N PRO A 31 5.60 -24.92 7.23
CA PRO A 31 6.79 -25.71 7.56
C PRO A 31 7.22 -26.60 6.39
N GLY A 32 8.53 -26.66 6.13
CA GLY A 32 9.10 -27.45 5.03
C GLY A 32 8.98 -26.81 3.64
N HIS A 33 8.35 -25.64 3.50
CA HIS A 33 8.22 -24.90 2.24
C HIS A 33 8.76 -23.47 2.35
N PRO A 34 9.13 -22.83 1.22
CA PRO A 34 9.48 -21.41 1.18
C PRO A 34 8.33 -20.52 1.67
N VAL A 35 8.67 -19.37 2.26
CA VAL A 35 7.65 -18.41 2.73
C VAL A 35 6.95 -17.81 1.52
N ASN A 36 5.63 -17.95 1.44
CA ASN A 36 4.85 -17.38 0.34
C ASN A 36 4.43 -15.95 0.69
N GLY A 37 4.81 -14.98 -0.15
CA GLY A 37 4.34 -13.60 -0.07
C GLY A 37 3.24 -13.34 -1.10
N ASN A 38 2.03 -13.07 -0.65
CA ASN A 38 0.92 -12.65 -1.52
C ASN A 38 0.83 -11.12 -1.52
N GLN A 39 0.96 -10.50 -2.70
CA GLN A 39 0.91 -9.05 -2.85
C GLN A 39 -0.43 -8.58 -3.42
N GLN A 40 -1.15 -7.77 -2.64
CA GLN A 40 -2.34 -7.06 -3.12
C GLN A 40 -2.00 -5.59 -3.34
N LYS A 41 -2.14 -5.13 -4.58
CA LYS A 41 -1.84 -3.76 -4.98
C LYS A 41 -3.11 -3.00 -5.29
N HIS A 42 -3.34 -1.90 -4.59
CA HIS A 42 -4.41 -0.95 -4.87
C HIS A 42 -3.81 0.36 -5.40
N THR A 43 -4.15 0.72 -6.64
CA THR A 43 -3.62 1.92 -7.29
C THR A 43 -4.64 3.05 -7.29
N PHE A 44 -4.21 4.24 -6.93
CA PHE A 44 -5.03 5.45 -6.94
C PHE A 44 -4.73 6.33 -8.16
N GLU A 45 -5.64 7.24 -8.45
CA GLU A 45 -5.45 8.25 -9.49
C GLU A 45 -4.33 9.24 -9.15
N LYS A 46 -3.84 9.96 -10.18
CA LYS A 46 -2.82 10.98 -10.02
C LYS A 46 -3.32 12.10 -9.12
N GLY A 47 -2.55 12.44 -8.09
CA GLY A 47 -2.91 13.49 -7.14
C GLY A 47 -3.84 13.07 -5.99
N ALA A 48 -4.28 11.81 -5.95
CA ALA A 48 -5.16 11.27 -4.91
C ALA A 48 -4.42 10.94 -3.60
N SER A 49 -3.61 11.88 -3.09
CA SER A 49 -2.81 11.68 -1.87
C SER A 49 -3.66 11.46 -0.61
N ALA A 50 -4.72 12.27 -0.46
CA ALA A 50 -5.62 12.21 0.69
C ALA A 50 -6.42 10.90 0.72
N GLU A 51 -6.89 10.45 -0.44
CA GLU A 51 -7.61 9.18 -0.60
C GLU A 51 -6.70 7.99 -0.31
N ALA A 52 -5.49 7.98 -0.89
CA ALA A 52 -4.50 6.93 -0.63
C ALA A 52 -4.12 6.83 0.85
N ARG A 53 -3.95 7.98 1.52
CA ARG A 53 -3.65 8.02 2.96
C ARG A 53 -4.84 7.56 3.80
N LYS A 54 -6.06 7.98 3.48
CA LYS A 54 -7.28 7.50 4.16
C LYS A 54 -7.43 5.99 4.03
N PHE A 55 -7.22 5.46 2.83
CA PHE A 55 -7.26 4.02 2.59
C PHE A 55 -6.16 3.29 3.36
N TYR A 56 -4.92 3.80 3.34
CA TYR A 56 -3.83 3.26 4.15
C TYR A 56 -4.19 3.18 5.63
N VAL A 57 -4.69 4.28 6.21
CA VAL A 57 -5.13 4.34 7.60
C VAL A 57 -6.27 3.34 7.87
N LYS A 58 -7.22 3.20 6.94
CA LYS A 58 -8.30 2.21 7.03
C LYS A 58 -7.75 0.79 7.06
N VAL A 59 -6.79 0.48 6.19
CA VAL A 59 -6.17 -0.85 6.12
C VAL A 59 -5.43 -1.16 7.41
N ILE A 60 -4.53 -0.29 7.90
CA ILE A 60 -3.75 -0.54 9.13
C ILE A 60 -4.60 -0.63 10.40
N ASN A 61 -5.76 0.02 10.41
CA ASN A 61 -6.68 0.01 11.55
C ASN A 61 -7.73 -1.09 11.42
N SER A 62 -7.79 -1.80 10.29
CA SER A 62 -8.73 -2.90 10.13
C SER A 62 -8.31 -4.08 11.02
N ASP A 63 -9.24 -4.56 11.84
CA ASP A 63 -8.97 -5.70 12.74
C ASP A 63 -8.57 -6.96 11.95
N MET A 64 -9.04 -7.08 10.71
CA MET A 64 -8.64 -8.15 9.78
C MET A 64 -7.12 -8.14 9.53
N THR A 65 -6.50 -6.98 9.28
CA THR A 65 -5.04 -6.92 9.07
C THR A 65 -4.21 -7.19 10.32
N ARG A 66 -4.80 -7.01 11.51
CA ARG A 66 -4.14 -7.25 12.80
C ARG A 66 -4.24 -8.70 13.25
N THR A 67 -5.31 -9.38 12.89
CA THR A 67 -5.60 -10.78 13.28
C THR A 67 -5.14 -11.80 12.25
N MET A 68 -4.85 -11.38 11.02
CA MET A 68 -4.30 -12.23 9.97
C MET A 68 -2.83 -12.61 10.20
N ALA A 69 -2.33 -13.53 9.37
CA ALA A 69 -0.92 -13.88 9.25
C ALA A 69 -0.03 -12.62 9.10
N PRO A 70 1.30 -12.72 9.27
CA PRO A 70 2.19 -11.55 9.23
C PRO A 70 2.00 -10.74 7.94
N VAL A 71 1.72 -9.44 8.09
CA VAL A 71 1.34 -8.55 6.99
C VAL A 71 2.20 -7.30 7.02
N GLU A 72 2.62 -6.83 5.85
CA GLU A 72 3.18 -5.51 5.66
C GLU A 72 2.29 -4.65 4.75
N VAL A 73 2.17 -3.37 5.10
CA VAL A 73 1.41 -2.40 4.33
C VAL A 73 2.31 -1.24 3.96
N HIS A 74 2.44 -0.98 2.66
CA HIS A 74 3.27 0.07 2.10
C HIS A 74 2.39 1.10 1.39
N LEU A 75 2.52 2.38 1.76
CA LEU A 75 2.05 3.50 0.96
C LEU A 75 3.19 3.95 0.04
N LYS A 76 2.98 3.84 -1.28
CA LYS A 76 3.95 4.23 -2.30
C LYS A 76 3.50 5.48 -3.06
N ARG A 77 4.46 6.34 -3.43
CA ARG A 77 4.30 7.49 -4.32
C ARG A 77 5.34 7.42 -5.42
N ARG A 78 4.89 7.37 -6.68
CA ARG A 78 5.78 7.18 -7.85
C ARG A 78 6.81 6.06 -7.63
N GLY A 79 6.37 4.93 -7.09
CA GLY A 79 7.22 3.76 -6.81
C GLY A 79 8.05 3.84 -5.52
N ARG A 80 8.17 5.00 -4.86
CA ARG A 80 8.90 5.15 -3.59
C ARG A 80 7.96 4.91 -2.41
N THR A 81 8.38 4.13 -1.42
CA THR A 81 7.64 3.95 -0.16
C THR A 81 7.71 5.24 0.66
N ILE A 82 6.55 5.78 1.03
CA ILE A 82 6.41 6.95 1.91
C ILE A 82 6.19 6.48 3.35
N GLU A 83 5.26 5.55 3.54
CA GLU A 83 4.90 5.02 4.85
C GLU A 83 4.88 3.49 4.78
N LYS A 84 5.32 2.85 5.87
CA LYS A 84 5.40 1.40 6.03
C LYS A 84 4.89 1.03 7.41
N ARG A 85 4.03 0.02 7.47
CA ARG A 85 3.64 -0.64 8.71
C ARG A 85 3.76 -2.13 8.59
N ASN A 86 4.32 -2.75 9.62
CA ASN A 86 4.46 -4.19 9.74
C ASN A 86 3.56 -4.68 10.87
N PHE A 87 2.96 -5.85 10.68
CA PHE A 87 2.16 -6.56 11.65
C PHE A 87 2.71 -7.99 11.77
N GLY A 88 3.09 -8.38 12.98
CA GLY A 88 3.77 -9.65 13.25
C GLY A 88 5.27 -9.64 12.88
N PRO A 89 5.94 -10.81 12.94
CA PRO A 89 7.39 -10.95 12.78
C PRO A 89 7.85 -10.89 11.31
N VAL A 90 7.34 -9.93 10.54
CA VAL A 90 7.68 -9.77 9.11
C VAL A 90 9.17 -9.61 8.87
N GLU A 91 9.87 -8.90 9.75
CA GLU A 91 11.31 -8.66 9.63
C GLU A 91 12.13 -9.94 9.80
N GLU A 92 11.64 -10.87 10.62
CA GLU A 92 12.25 -12.20 10.77
C GLU A 92 11.94 -13.07 9.55
N LEU A 93 10.72 -13.01 9.02
CA LEU A 93 10.34 -13.74 7.82
C LEU A 93 11.15 -13.34 6.59
N LYS A 94 11.57 -12.07 6.50
CA LYS A 94 12.44 -11.57 5.44
C LYS A 94 13.85 -12.14 5.44
N LYS A 95 14.27 -12.78 6.53
CA LYS A 95 15.55 -13.51 6.60
C LYS A 95 15.46 -14.87 5.89
N PHE A 96 14.25 -15.38 5.67
CA PHE A 96 14.01 -16.63 4.96
C PHE A 96 13.78 -16.37 3.45
N ASN A 97 13.90 -17.41 2.64
CA ASN A 97 13.65 -17.31 1.21
C ASN A 97 12.15 -17.10 0.94
N ILE A 98 11.77 -15.87 0.58
CA ILE A 98 10.39 -15.49 0.27
C ILE A 98 10.15 -15.63 -1.23
N VAL A 99 9.11 -16.37 -1.57
CA VAL A 99 8.58 -16.46 -2.93
C VAL A 99 7.37 -15.54 -3.05
N TYR A 100 7.48 -14.50 -3.87
CA TYR A 100 6.38 -13.58 -4.14
C TYR A 100 5.49 -14.13 -5.26
N LYS A 101 4.18 -14.27 -5.00
CA LYS A 101 3.17 -14.48 -6.03
C LYS A 101 2.50 -13.13 -6.29
N GLY A 102 2.77 -12.56 -7.46
CA GLY A 102 2.23 -11.28 -7.93
C GLY A 102 0.97 -11.46 -8.76
#